data_AF-A0A1I3D7T3-F1
#
_entry.id   AF-A0A1I3D7T3-F1
#
_cell.length_a   1.000
_cell.length_b   1.000
_cell.length_c   1.000
_cell.angle_alpha   90.00
_cell.angle_beta   90.00
_cell.angle_gamma   90.00
#
_symmetry.space_group_name_H-M   'P 1'
#
loop_
_entity.id
_entity.type
_entity.pdbx_description
1 polymer ?
#
loop_
_entity_poly.entity_id
_entity_poly.type
_entity_poly.pdbx_seq_one_letter_code
_entity_poly.pdbx_strand_id
1 'polypeptide(L)'
;MSDGRHGSRSPRLGHVGRMSLPSKVRWLISAHLVIFALSLEDEEIVEMMAEAWNLGARAQITAEVILSLILLAAWGVLTLAWVRMACGSGRPGHE
;
A
#
# COMPACT_ATOMS: atom_id res chain seq x y z
N MET A 1 1.42 19.02 57.35
CA MET A 1 1.07 19.77 56.13
C MET A 1 1.54 18.95 54.94
N SER A 2 0.64 18.10 54.43
CA SER A 2 0.85 17.33 53.20
C SER A 2 -0.01 17.97 52.12
N ASP A 3 0.57 18.32 50.98
CA ASP A 3 -0.20 18.29 49.75
C ASP A 3 0.73 17.83 48.61
N GLY A 4 0.55 16.57 48.26
CA GLY A 4 1.18 15.96 47.11
C GLY A 4 0.31 16.23 45.89
N ARG A 5 0.90 16.81 44.85
CA ARG A 5 0.34 16.77 43.50
C ARG A 5 1.45 16.47 42.50
N HIS A 6 1.77 15.19 42.36
CA HIS A 6 2.33 14.65 41.14
C HIS A 6 1.29 14.86 40.03
N GLY A 7 1.47 15.91 39.23
CA GLY A 7 0.76 16.08 37.97
C GLY A 7 1.22 15.02 36.98
N SER A 8 0.57 13.85 37.01
CA SER A 8 0.72 12.82 35.98
C SER A 8 0.14 13.34 34.66
N ARG A 9 0.97 13.97 33.83
CA ARG A 9 0.67 14.21 32.41
C ARG A 9 0.77 12.86 31.68
N SER A 10 -0.27 12.05 31.76
CA SER A 10 -0.47 10.95 30.82
C SER A 10 -0.61 11.56 29.41
N PRO A 11 0.22 11.20 28.41
CA PRO A 11 0.02 11.67 27.05
C PRO A 11 -1.36 11.18 26.59
N ARG A 12 -2.18 12.12 26.12
CA ARG A 12 -3.50 11.85 25.58
C ARG A 12 -3.37 10.97 24.32
N LEU A 13 -3.43 9.65 24.50
CA LEU A 13 -3.66 8.64 23.46
C LEU A 13 -5.11 8.73 22.94
N GLY A 14 -5.54 9.92 22.55
CA GLY A 14 -6.94 10.25 22.31
C GLY A 14 -7.13 11.06 21.05
N HIS A 15 -6.55 10.64 19.92
CA HIS A 15 -6.90 11.17 18.59
C HIS A 15 -6.59 10.24 17.41
N VAL A 16 -6.52 8.92 17.62
CA VAL A 16 -6.38 7.95 16.50
C VAL A 16 -7.74 7.52 15.93
N GLY A 17 -8.82 7.69 16.70
CA GLY A 17 -10.13 7.09 16.38
C GLY A 17 -10.99 7.81 15.33
N ARG A 18 -10.55 8.92 14.72
CA ARG A 18 -11.44 9.68 13.82
C ARG A 18 -10.76 10.50 12.72
N MET A 19 -9.54 10.14 12.31
CA MET A 19 -9.04 10.59 11.01
C MET A 19 -9.75 9.75 9.94
N SER A 20 -10.90 10.25 9.47
CA SER A 20 -11.53 9.73 8.26
C SER A 20 -10.54 9.92 7.12
N LEU A 21 -9.83 8.84 6.75
CA LEU A 21 -8.93 8.84 5.61
C LEU A 21 -9.71 9.33 4.38
N PRO A 22 -9.19 10.33 3.65
CA PRO A 22 -9.79 10.75 2.40
C PRO A 22 -10.01 9.53 1.51
N SER A 23 -11.15 9.43 0.82
CA SER A 23 -11.48 8.26 -0.01
C SER A 23 -10.36 7.90 -0.98
N LYS A 24 -9.63 8.90 -1.51
CA LYS A 24 -8.45 8.71 -2.37
C LYS A 24 -7.31 7.95 -1.68
N VAL A 25 -7.03 8.25 -0.41
CA VAL A 25 -5.98 7.56 0.36
C VAL A 25 -6.40 6.13 0.67
N ARG A 26 -7.68 5.90 1.01
CA ARG A 26 -8.22 4.54 1.21
C ARG A 26 -8.07 3.69 -0.04
N TRP A 27 -8.47 4.23 -1.20
CA TRP A 27 -8.28 3.56 -2.48
C TRP A 27 -6.81 3.27 -2.78
N LEU A 28 -5.91 4.20 -2.48
CA LEU A 28 -4.48 4.00 -2.71
C LEU A 28 -3.91 2.90 -1.81
N ILE A 29 -4.31 2.83 -0.54
CA ILE A 29 -3.94 1.74 0.38
C ILE A 29 -4.49 0.41 -0.16
N SER A 30 -5.78 0.36 -0.50
CA SER A 30 -6.40 -0.84 -1.06
C SER A 30 -5.70 -1.32 -2.32
N ALA A 31 -5.32 -0.40 -3.23
CA ALA A 31 -4.58 -0.75 -4.43
C ALA A 31 -3.21 -1.36 -4.13
N HIS A 32 -2.47 -0.83 -3.15
CA HIS A 32 -1.20 -1.45 -2.72
C HIS A 32 -1.44 -2.85 -2.14
N LEU A 33 -2.45 -3.03 -1.30
CA LEU A 33 -2.77 -4.34 -0.73
C LEU A 33 -3.14 -5.36 -1.79
N VAL A 34 -3.90 -4.96 -2.82
CA VAL A 34 -4.26 -5.83 -3.95
C VAL A 34 -3.01 -6.22 -4.73
N ILE A 35 -2.13 -5.27 -5.08
CA ILE A 35 -0.89 -5.60 -5.80
C ILE A 35 0.01 -6.50 -4.96
N PHE A 36 0.09 -6.25 -3.65
CA PHE A 36 0.85 -7.10 -2.73
C PHE A 36 0.31 -8.53 -2.73
N ALA A 37 -1.00 -8.69 -2.58
CA ALA A 37 -1.64 -10.01 -2.60
C ALA A 37 -1.42 -10.72 -3.93
N LEU A 38 -1.57 -10.03 -5.07
CA LEU A 38 -1.29 -10.60 -6.39
C LEU A 38 0.18 -11.01 -6.56
N SER A 39 1.11 -10.32 -5.89
CA SER A 39 2.53 -10.67 -5.90
C SER A 39 2.87 -11.85 -5.00
N LEU A 40 1.99 -12.26 -4.08
CA LEU A 40 2.18 -13.47 -3.29
C LEU A 40 1.74 -14.73 -4.05
N GLU A 41 0.77 -14.57 -4.95
CA GLU A 41 0.15 -15.66 -5.71
C GLU A 41 0.61 -15.67 -7.18
N ASP A 42 1.73 -15.01 -7.52
CA ASP A 42 2.13 -14.86 -8.92
C ASP A 42 2.50 -16.19 -9.59
N GLU A 43 3.14 -17.11 -8.87
CA GLU A 43 3.35 -18.50 -9.32
C GLU A 43 2.03 -19.22 -9.64
N GLU A 44 1.03 -19.18 -8.74
CA GLU A 44 -0.26 -19.85 -8.93
C GLU A 44 -1.06 -19.23 -10.08
N ILE A 45 -1.00 -17.90 -10.23
CA ILE A 45 -1.61 -17.18 -11.35
C ILE A 45 -0.98 -17.64 -12.67
N VAL A 46 0.35 -17.73 -12.72
CA VAL A 46 1.07 -18.16 -13.93
C VAL A 46 0.77 -19.62 -14.26
N GLU A 47 0.67 -20.49 -13.27
CA GLU A 47 0.28 -21.89 -13.47
C GLU A 47 -1.15 -21.99 -14.05
N MET A 48 -2.12 -21.29 -13.46
CA MET A 48 -3.49 -21.22 -13.98
C MET A 48 -3.53 -20.67 -15.41
N MET A 49 -2.74 -19.63 -15.71
CA MET A 49 -2.60 -19.08 -17.06
C MET A 49 -1.98 -20.11 -18.02
N ALA A 50 -0.99 -20.87 -17.56
CA ALA A 50 -0.32 -21.90 -18.35
C ALA A 50 -1.27 -23.04 -18.71
N GLU A 51 -2.11 -23.48 -17.77
CA GLU A 51 -3.16 -24.46 -18.01
C GLU A 51 -4.21 -23.94 -18.99
N ALA A 52 -4.68 -22.69 -18.80
CA ALA A 52 -5.72 -22.10 -19.63
C ALA A 52 -5.30 -21.90 -21.11
N TRP A 53 -4.03 -21.58 -21.36
CA TRP A 53 -3.50 -21.32 -22.70
C TRP A 53 -2.57 -22.42 -23.23
N ASN A 54 -2.41 -23.52 -22.50
CA ASN A 54 -1.53 -24.63 -22.86
C ASN A 54 -0.09 -24.15 -23.16
N LEU A 55 0.44 -23.30 -22.27
CA LEU A 55 1.77 -22.72 -22.41
C LEU A 55 2.85 -23.78 -22.14
N GLY A 56 3.88 -23.82 -22.98
CA GLY A 56 5.06 -24.65 -22.72
C GLY A 56 5.96 -24.04 -21.62
N ALA A 57 6.81 -24.86 -21.00
CA ALA A 57 7.65 -24.48 -19.84
C ALA A 57 8.47 -23.18 -20.02
N ARG A 58 9.03 -22.92 -21.22
CA ARG A 58 9.76 -21.67 -21.50
C ARG A 58 8.85 -20.44 -21.52
N ALA A 59 7.62 -20.61 -21.99
CA ALA A 59 6.65 -19.54 -22.04
C ALA A 59 6.09 -19.25 -20.64
N GLN A 60 5.95 -20.26 -19.79
CA GLN A 60 5.55 -20.10 -18.38
C GLN A 60 6.56 -19.26 -17.59
N ILE A 61 7.86 -19.57 -17.67
CA ILE A 61 8.93 -18.76 -17.03
C ILE A 61 8.91 -17.32 -17.56
N THR A 62 8.68 -17.16 -18.87
CA THR A 62 8.62 -15.82 -19.47
C THR A 62 7.39 -15.04 -18.97
N ALA A 63 6.25 -15.72 -18.84
CA ALA A 63 5.01 -15.15 -18.33
C ALA A 63 5.14 -14.72 -16.87
N GLU A 64 5.80 -15.54 -16.04
CA GLU A 64 6.12 -15.23 -14.65
C GLU A 64 6.94 -13.95 -14.55
N VAL A 65 8.08 -13.89 -15.24
CA VAL A 65 8.94 -12.69 -15.25
C VAL A 65 8.18 -11.45 -15.72
N ILE A 66 7.37 -11.58 -16.77
CA ILE A 66 6.56 -10.46 -17.27
C ILE A 66 5.54 -10.03 -16.22
N LEU A 67 4.85 -10.97 -15.58
CA LEU A 67 3.85 -10.68 -14.54
C LEU A 67 4.49 -9.97 -13.35
N SER A 68 5.60 -10.48 -12.82
CA SER A 68 6.30 -9.87 -11.70
C SER A 68 6.82 -8.46 -12.05
N LEU A 69 7.28 -8.24 -13.30
CA LEU A 69 7.67 -6.90 -13.78
C LEU A 69 6.48 -5.93 -13.86
N ILE A 70 5.30 -6.39 -14.32
CA ILE A 70 4.09 -5.59 -14.36
C ILE A 70 3.65 -5.20 -12.94
N LEU A 71 3.64 -6.16 -12.01
CA LEU A 71 3.30 -5.92 -10.61
C LEU A 71 4.27 -4.93 -9.96
N LEU A 72 5.58 -5.09 -10.21
CA LEU A 72 6.61 -4.16 -9.74
C LEU A 72 6.40 -2.74 -10.28
N ALA A 73 6.15 -2.60 -11.59
CA ALA A 73 5.90 -1.31 -12.20
C ALA A 73 4.64 -0.64 -11.62
N ALA A 74 3.56 -1.41 -11.46
CA ALA A 74 2.32 -0.92 -10.88
C ALA A 74 2.51 -0.50 -9.41
N TRP A 75 3.25 -1.28 -8.62
CA TRP A 75 3.65 -0.90 -7.26
C TRP A 75 4.45 0.41 -7.24
N GLY A 76 5.41 0.56 -8.14
CA GLY A 76 6.22 1.78 -8.28
C GLY A 76 5.37 3.01 -8.61
N VAL A 77 4.40 2.90 -9.53
CA VAL A 77 3.46 3.98 -9.86
C VAL A 77 2.60 4.37 -8.66
N LEU A 78 2.08 3.38 -7.91
CA LEU A 78 1.30 3.66 -6.70
C LEU A 78 2.15 4.33 -5.61
N THR A 79 3.41 3.92 -5.46
CA THR A 79 4.37 4.52 -4.54
C THR A 79 4.66 5.98 -4.94
N LEU A 80 4.83 6.26 -6.22
CA LEU A 80 4.99 7.63 -6.71
C LEU A 80 3.75 8.48 -6.48
N ALA A 81 2.55 7.92 -6.64
CA ALA A 81 1.31 8.62 -6.29
C ALA A 81 1.25 8.92 -4.79
N TRP A 82 1.71 7.99 -3.95
CA TRP A 82 1.81 8.17 -2.50
C TRP A 82 2.74 9.33 -2.14
N VAL A 83 3.96 9.33 -2.69
CA VAL A 83 4.96 10.40 -2.47
C VAL A 83 4.43 11.74 -2.95
N ARG A 84 3.76 11.80 -4.12
CA ARG A 84 3.16 13.05 -4.62
C ARG A 84 2.09 13.60 -3.70
N MET A 85 1.23 12.76 -3.12
CA MET A 85 0.24 13.21 -2.13
C MET A 85 0.90 13.70 -0.84
N ALA A 86 1.94 13.01 -0.37
CA ALA A 86 2.69 13.39 0.82
C ALA A 86 3.40 14.75 0.64
N CYS A 87 4.13 14.94 -0.48
CA CYS A 87 4.83 16.18 -0.79
C CYS A 87 3.88 17.33 -1.16
N GLY A 88 2.76 17.03 -1.83
CA GLY A 88 1.75 18.03 -2.21
C GLY A 88 0.94 18.59 -1.03
N SER A 89 0.89 17.88 0.10
CA SER A 89 0.20 18.32 1.33
C SER A 89 1.02 19.34 2.15
N GLY A 90 2.22 19.70 1.69
CA GLY A 90 3.17 20.56 2.42
C GLY A 90 3.13 22.06 2.10
N ARG A 91 2.12 22.59 1.39
CA ARG A 91 1.92 24.05 1.24
C ARG A 91 0.89 24.54 2.25
N PRO A 92 1.27 25.04 3.44
CA PRO A 92 0.38 25.85 4.25
C PRO A 92 0.11 27.15 3.47
N GLY A 93 -1.14 27.33 3.04
CA GLY A 93 -1.62 28.63 2.61
C GLY A 93 -1.62 29.57 3.82
N HIS A 94 -0.70 30.53 3.80
CA HIS A 94 -0.85 31.77 4.55
C HIS A 94 -1.96 32.58 3.85
N GLU A 95 -3.13 32.63 4.47
CA GLU A 95 -4.09 33.72 4.32
C GLU A 95 -4.34 34.32 5.71
#